data_AF-A0A7R9HAL9-F1
#
_entry.id   AF-A0A7R9HAL9-F1
#
_cell.length_a   1.000
_cell.length_b   1.000
_cell.length_c   1.000
_cell.angle_alpha   90.00
_cell.angle_beta   90.00
_cell.angle_gamma   90.00
#
_symmetry.space_group_name_H-M   'P 1'
#
loop_
_entity.id
_entity.type
_entity.pdbx_description
1 polymer ?
#
loop_
_entity_poly.entity_id
_entity_poly.type
_entity_poly.pdbx_seq_one_letter_code
_entity_poly.pdbx_strand_id
1 'polypeptide(L)'
;MRPEADVLELRRRYNNMYVPSDFFSTNFRWVDAFPPHTPFTLDQSCSFHVMNKEVDPVIENNTVLEPPDADYIFSAKVMLMSMPTMEEIFRKCCSLAEDKEKERENDDARDFVHPTRLVNFLVGLRGKNETMAIGGPWSPSLDGQDPEKDPSVLVKTAIRTCRALTGVDLSYCTQWYRFLEIYYRRAETTHKGRLVPARVETVVLFLPDVWSCVPARLEWDGLHHNYKKQLERRLKAEQDIAAGVTTEEKAQTSSSKKNNHKLEGGESTGEIKKDPTHYSELDPKIMK
;
A
#
# COMPACT_ATOMS: atom_id res chain seq x y z
N MET A 1 3.09 -0.55 -29.13
CA MET A 1 4.27 -0.36 -28.24
C MET A 1 5.08 -1.64 -28.29
N ARG A 2 6.43 -1.61 -28.32
CA ARG A 2 7.19 -2.86 -28.14
C ARG A 2 6.89 -3.40 -26.73
N PRO A 3 6.49 -4.67 -26.58
CA PRO A 3 6.13 -5.25 -25.29
C PRO A 3 7.35 -5.40 -24.38
N GLU A 4 8.56 -5.53 -24.94
CA GLU A 4 9.80 -5.59 -24.16
C GLU A 4 10.59 -4.27 -24.22
N ALA A 5 11.25 -3.91 -23.12
CA ALA A 5 12.24 -2.84 -23.07
C ALA A 5 13.46 -3.23 -22.25
N ASP A 6 14.64 -2.94 -22.80
CA ASP A 6 15.92 -3.05 -22.12
C ASP A 6 16.31 -1.72 -21.46
N VAL A 7 17.51 -1.69 -20.87
CA VAL A 7 18.08 -0.49 -20.22
C VAL A 7 18.13 0.71 -21.16
N LEU A 8 18.50 0.49 -22.43
CA LEU A 8 18.66 1.57 -23.41
C LEU A 8 17.30 2.16 -23.77
N GLU A 9 16.30 1.33 -23.99
CA GLU A 9 14.95 1.75 -24.32
C GLU A 9 14.27 2.46 -23.16
N LEU A 10 14.47 2.00 -21.92
CA LEU A 10 13.96 2.70 -20.73
C LEU A 10 14.61 4.07 -20.56
N ARG A 11 15.94 4.18 -20.70
CA ARG A 11 16.64 5.46 -20.61
C ARG A 11 16.24 6.43 -21.71
N ARG A 12 15.93 5.92 -22.91
CA ARG A 12 15.45 6.73 -24.05
C ARG A 12 14.02 7.25 -23.84
N ARG A 13 13.14 6.47 -23.22
CA ARG A 13 11.74 6.84 -22.99
C ARG A 13 11.54 7.66 -21.72
N TYR A 14 12.32 7.37 -20.68
CA TYR A 14 12.16 7.95 -19.34
C TYR A 14 13.49 8.50 -18.84
N ASN A 15 13.88 9.67 -19.37
CA ASN A 15 15.20 10.28 -19.11
C ASN A 15 15.51 10.53 -17.62
N ASN A 16 14.48 10.74 -16.79
CA ASN A 16 14.61 11.03 -15.36
C ASN A 16 14.36 9.80 -14.46
N MET A 17 14.12 8.62 -15.05
CA MET A 17 13.86 7.41 -14.28
C MET A 17 15.16 6.78 -13.82
N TYR A 18 15.26 6.53 -12.51
CA TYR A 18 16.35 5.73 -11.96
C TYR A 18 16.21 4.27 -12.42
N VAL A 19 17.28 3.72 -13.00
CA VAL A 19 17.35 2.32 -13.43
C VAL A 19 18.46 1.63 -12.62
N PRO A 20 18.10 0.65 -11.76
CA PRO A 20 19.07 -0.14 -10.99
C PRO A 20 20.13 -0.84 -11.88
N SER A 21 21.33 -1.08 -11.35
CA SER A 21 22.42 -1.71 -12.11
C SER A 21 22.24 -3.21 -12.37
N ASP A 22 21.43 -3.86 -11.54
CA ASP A 22 21.06 -5.27 -11.65
C ASP A 22 19.85 -5.50 -12.55
N PHE A 23 19.12 -4.44 -12.94
CA PHE A 23 18.05 -4.53 -13.92
C PHE A 23 18.60 -4.80 -15.32
N PHE A 24 17.95 -5.68 -16.10
CA PHE A 24 18.35 -5.91 -17.50
C PHE A 24 17.21 -5.92 -18.53
N SER A 25 15.98 -6.30 -18.16
CA SER A 25 14.84 -6.30 -19.10
C SER A 25 13.51 -6.12 -18.36
N THR A 26 12.52 -5.57 -19.04
CA THR A 26 11.13 -5.50 -18.60
C THR A 26 10.16 -5.86 -19.71
N ASN A 27 9.03 -6.47 -19.34
CA ASN A 27 7.94 -6.80 -20.25
C ASN A 27 6.64 -6.08 -19.83
N PHE A 28 6.16 -5.18 -20.68
CA PHE A 28 4.90 -4.45 -20.56
C PHE A 28 3.73 -5.35 -20.93
N ARG A 29 3.15 -6.05 -19.94
CA ARG A 29 2.01 -6.94 -20.14
C ARG A 29 0.66 -6.22 -20.20
N TRP A 30 0.60 -4.97 -19.75
CA TRP A 30 -0.62 -4.16 -19.81
C TRP A 30 -1.11 -3.92 -21.25
N VAL A 31 -0.24 -4.01 -22.26
CA VAL A 31 -0.64 -3.86 -23.68
C VAL A 31 -1.54 -5.00 -24.15
N ASP A 32 -1.38 -6.18 -23.56
CA ASP A 32 -2.20 -7.36 -23.83
C ASP A 32 -3.49 -7.30 -23.00
N ALA A 33 -3.41 -6.79 -21.77
CA ALA A 33 -4.55 -6.65 -20.87
C ALA A 33 -5.54 -5.55 -21.32
N PHE A 34 -5.04 -4.46 -21.89
CA PHE A 34 -5.83 -3.27 -22.26
C PHE A 34 -5.58 -2.90 -23.72
N PRO A 35 -6.02 -3.72 -24.68
CA PRO A 35 -5.84 -3.41 -26.09
C PRO A 35 -6.70 -2.21 -26.50
N PRO A 36 -6.40 -1.52 -27.61
CA PRO A 36 -7.14 -0.31 -28.01
C PRO A 36 -8.66 -0.49 -28.19
N HIS A 37 -9.12 -1.71 -28.48
CA HIS A 37 -10.53 -2.04 -28.62
C HIS A 37 -11.24 -2.35 -27.28
N THR A 38 -10.46 -2.59 -26.22
CA THR A 38 -10.95 -2.86 -24.87
C THR A 38 -10.04 -2.13 -23.86
N PRO A 39 -10.12 -0.78 -23.81
CA PRO A 39 -9.29 -0.01 -22.90
C PRO A 39 -9.68 -0.28 -21.44
N PHE A 40 -8.74 -0.01 -20.53
CA PHE A 40 -9.02 -0.02 -19.11
C PHE A 40 -10.09 1.01 -18.76
N THR A 41 -11.17 0.58 -18.10
CA THR A 41 -12.27 1.46 -17.70
C THR A 41 -12.08 1.96 -16.27
N LEU A 42 -12.47 3.20 -16.03
CA LEU A 42 -12.30 3.90 -14.76
C LEU A 42 -13.66 4.05 -14.07
N ASP A 43 -14.30 2.93 -13.79
CA ASP A 43 -15.74 2.92 -13.52
C ASP A 43 -16.10 3.11 -12.05
N GLN A 44 -15.17 2.83 -11.13
CA GLN A 44 -15.47 2.82 -9.70
C GLN A 44 -14.44 3.60 -8.88
N SER A 45 -14.94 4.44 -7.98
CA SER A 45 -14.10 5.15 -7.02
C SER A 45 -13.59 4.19 -5.95
N CYS A 46 -12.31 4.30 -5.61
CA CYS A 46 -11.71 3.58 -4.49
C CYS A 46 -10.82 4.53 -3.69
N SER A 47 -10.91 4.44 -2.37
CA SER A 47 -10.10 5.21 -1.43
C SER A 47 -9.49 4.28 -0.40
N PHE A 48 -8.18 4.43 -0.16
CA PHE A 48 -7.48 3.71 0.90
C PHE A 48 -7.36 4.59 2.13
N HIS A 49 -7.72 4.04 3.29
CA HIS A 49 -7.53 4.70 4.57
C HIS A 49 -6.28 4.12 5.25
N VAL A 50 -5.31 5.00 5.51
CA VAL A 50 -4.05 4.62 6.17
C VAL A 50 -4.11 5.06 7.62
N MET A 51 -4.22 4.09 8.52
CA MET A 51 -4.20 4.34 9.96
C MET A 51 -2.77 4.62 10.45
N ASN A 52 -2.64 5.31 11.58
CA ASN A 52 -1.35 5.47 12.26
C ASN A 52 -0.86 4.08 12.72
N LYS A 53 0.45 3.84 12.65
CA LYS A 53 1.10 2.58 13.06
C LYS A 53 0.88 2.22 14.53
N GLU A 54 0.58 3.20 15.37
CA GLU A 54 0.30 3.01 16.80
C GLU A 54 -1.14 2.55 17.07
N VAL A 55 -2.01 2.61 16.06
CA VAL A 55 -3.39 2.14 16.17
C VAL A 55 -3.41 0.64 15.95
N ASP A 56 -3.82 -0.09 16.98
CA ASP A 56 -4.09 -1.52 16.87
C ASP A 56 -5.16 -1.79 15.80
N PRO A 57 -4.93 -2.77 14.91
CA PRO A 57 -5.96 -3.22 13.98
C PRO A 57 -7.18 -3.78 14.73
N VAL A 58 -8.39 -3.47 14.24
CA VAL A 58 -9.63 -4.10 14.73
C VAL A 58 -9.72 -5.56 14.29
N ILE A 59 -9.17 -5.87 13.11
CA ILE A 59 -9.15 -7.20 12.52
C ILE A 59 -7.74 -7.76 12.69
N GLU A 60 -7.61 -8.89 13.38
CA GLU A 60 -6.32 -9.55 13.55
C GLU A 60 -5.74 -9.98 12.20
N ASN A 61 -4.45 -9.72 12.02
CA ASN A 61 -3.72 -10.06 10.81
C ASN A 61 -2.59 -11.04 11.11
N ASN A 62 -2.87 -12.33 10.89
CA ASN A 62 -1.91 -13.42 11.11
C ASN A 62 -1.11 -13.77 9.86
N THR A 63 -1.11 -12.92 8.84
CA THR A 63 -0.37 -13.20 7.60
C THR A 63 1.12 -13.01 7.76
N VAL A 64 1.89 -13.96 7.22
CA VAL A 64 3.36 -13.94 7.29
C VAL A 64 3.91 -13.31 6.02
N LEU A 65 4.62 -12.18 6.17
CA LEU A 65 5.24 -11.46 5.05
C LEU A 65 6.33 -12.29 4.36
N GLU A 66 7.23 -12.88 5.15
CA GLU A 66 8.32 -13.73 4.66
C GLU A 66 8.41 -15.02 5.47
N PRO A 67 7.79 -16.11 5.02
CA PRO A 67 8.00 -17.41 5.62
C PRO A 67 9.44 -17.91 5.43
N PRO A 68 9.87 -18.96 6.16
CA PRO A 68 11.23 -19.48 6.09
C PRO A 68 11.66 -19.96 4.69
N ASP A 69 10.70 -20.39 3.88
CA ASP A 69 10.90 -20.88 2.51
C ASP A 69 10.69 -19.79 1.43
N ALA A 70 10.54 -18.53 1.84
CA ALA A 70 10.38 -17.42 0.90
C ALA A 70 11.57 -17.32 -0.06
N ASP A 71 11.27 -17.26 -1.36
CA ASP A 71 12.25 -17.24 -2.42
C ASP A 71 12.04 -16.05 -3.38
N TYR A 72 13.05 -15.19 -3.45
CA TYR A 72 13.15 -14.03 -4.33
C TYR A 72 13.40 -14.37 -5.80
N ILE A 73 13.35 -15.63 -6.22
CA ILE A 73 13.33 -15.99 -7.64
C ILE A 73 12.08 -15.41 -8.34
N PHE A 74 10.95 -15.37 -7.62
CA PHE A 74 9.76 -14.64 -8.02
C PHE A 74 9.28 -13.72 -6.90
N SER A 75 8.93 -12.49 -7.27
CA SER A 75 8.33 -11.51 -6.37
C SER A 75 7.05 -10.99 -6.98
N ALA A 76 5.97 -10.92 -6.20
CA ALA A 76 4.71 -10.34 -6.65
C ALA A 76 4.49 -8.99 -5.97
N LYS A 77 4.06 -7.99 -6.76
CA LYS A 77 3.76 -6.64 -6.31
C LYS A 77 2.41 -6.19 -6.83
N VAL A 78 1.77 -5.26 -6.13
CA VAL A 78 0.45 -4.73 -6.48
C VAL A 78 0.47 -3.22 -6.67
N MET A 79 -0.26 -2.77 -7.69
CA MET A 79 -0.56 -1.37 -7.95
C MET A 79 -1.97 -1.07 -7.43
N LEU A 80 -2.06 -0.60 -6.19
CA LEU A 80 -3.32 -0.28 -5.53
C LEU A 80 -3.80 1.11 -5.95
N MET A 81 -4.59 1.16 -7.02
CA MET A 81 -5.06 2.42 -7.61
C MET A 81 -6.25 2.99 -6.83
N SER A 82 -6.14 4.27 -6.47
CA SER A 82 -7.21 5.07 -5.88
C SER A 82 -7.53 6.23 -6.79
N MET A 83 -8.82 6.44 -7.03
CA MET A 83 -9.29 7.52 -7.87
C MET A 83 -10.73 7.91 -7.49
N PRO A 84 -11.13 9.17 -7.70
CA PRO A 84 -12.49 9.60 -7.52
C PRO A 84 -13.41 9.09 -8.63
N THR A 85 -14.71 9.35 -8.52
CA THR A 85 -15.68 8.98 -9.57
C THR A 85 -15.35 9.71 -10.88
N MET A 86 -15.82 9.14 -12.00
CA MET A 86 -15.58 9.74 -13.30
C MET A 86 -16.20 11.15 -13.41
N GLU A 87 -17.36 11.36 -12.79
CA GLU A 87 -18.01 12.68 -12.68
C GLU A 87 -17.11 13.70 -11.96
N GLU A 88 -16.49 13.32 -10.84
CA GLU A 88 -15.58 14.21 -10.11
C GLU A 88 -14.31 14.53 -10.90
N ILE A 89 -13.78 13.56 -11.65
CA ILE A 89 -12.65 13.80 -12.55
C ILE A 89 -13.05 14.82 -13.62
N PHE A 90 -14.18 14.63 -14.29
CA PHE A 90 -14.64 15.59 -15.29
C PHE A 90 -14.87 16.98 -14.70
N ARG A 91 -15.45 17.08 -13.49
CA ARG A 91 -15.67 18.35 -12.81
C ARG A 91 -14.36 19.07 -12.45
N LYS A 92 -13.31 18.33 -12.05
CA LYS A 92 -12.00 18.91 -11.66
C LYS A 92 -11.09 19.19 -12.85
N CYS A 93 -11.24 18.45 -13.94
CA CYS A 93 -10.39 18.55 -15.13
C CYS A 93 -11.00 19.41 -16.25
N CYS A 94 -12.32 19.56 -16.30
CA CYS A 94 -13.04 20.18 -17.41
C CYS A 94 -14.09 21.19 -16.92
N SER A 95 -14.39 22.21 -17.72
CA SER A 95 -15.55 23.09 -17.51
C SER A 95 -16.79 22.38 -18.10
N LEU A 96 -17.70 21.97 -17.23
CA LEU A 96 -18.99 21.39 -17.64
C LEU A 96 -19.91 22.49 -18.16
N ALA A 97 -20.68 22.20 -19.22
CA ALA A 97 -21.56 23.19 -19.85
C ALA A 97 -22.66 23.72 -18.90
N GLU A 98 -23.07 22.92 -17.92
CA GLU A 98 -24.12 23.26 -16.94
C GLU A 98 -23.64 24.25 -15.86
N ASP A 99 -22.33 24.32 -15.61
CA ASP A 99 -21.80 25.26 -14.62
C ASP A 99 -21.62 26.68 -15.21
N LYS A 100 -21.58 26.82 -16.55
CA LYS A 100 -21.39 28.10 -17.28
C LYS A 100 -22.46 29.17 -17.01
N GLU A 101 -23.67 28.78 -16.59
CA GLU A 101 -24.76 29.74 -16.29
C GLU A 101 -24.68 30.32 -14.87
N LYS A 102 -24.01 29.64 -13.93
CA LYS A 102 -23.77 30.15 -12.56
C LYS A 102 -22.43 30.88 -12.42
N GLU A 103 -21.68 31.00 -13.51
CA GLU A 103 -20.23 31.26 -13.51
C GLU A 103 -19.80 32.68 -13.87
N ARG A 104 -20.71 33.56 -14.31
CA ARG A 104 -20.35 34.92 -14.76
C ARG A 104 -19.88 35.87 -13.64
N GLU A 105 -19.83 35.43 -12.39
CA GLU A 105 -19.49 36.28 -11.23
C GLU A 105 -18.14 35.95 -10.56
N ASN A 106 -17.45 34.84 -10.88
CA ASN A 106 -16.21 34.43 -10.19
C ASN A 106 -15.16 33.80 -11.15
N ASP A 107 -14.82 34.51 -12.23
CA ASP A 107 -14.05 33.98 -13.37
C ASP A 107 -12.52 33.93 -13.15
N ASP A 108 -12.00 34.42 -12.01
CA ASP A 108 -10.54 34.59 -11.81
C ASP A 108 -9.83 33.47 -11.02
N ALA A 109 -10.49 32.38 -10.62
CA ALA A 109 -9.89 31.42 -9.68
C ALA A 109 -10.28 29.93 -9.85
N ARG A 110 -10.34 29.40 -11.08
CA ARG A 110 -10.41 27.93 -11.25
C ARG A 110 -9.05 27.33 -11.62
N ASP A 111 -8.43 26.72 -10.62
CA ASP A 111 -7.28 25.83 -10.79
C ASP A 111 -7.75 24.46 -11.32
N PHE A 112 -7.84 24.30 -12.64
CA PHE A 112 -8.06 22.98 -13.24
C PHE A 112 -6.94 22.02 -12.83
N VAL A 113 -7.31 20.81 -12.44
CA VAL A 113 -6.36 19.79 -11.98
C VAL A 113 -6.08 18.83 -13.12
N HIS A 114 -4.80 18.63 -13.45
CA HIS A 114 -4.40 17.63 -14.43
C HIS A 114 -4.85 16.21 -13.99
N PRO A 115 -5.44 15.37 -14.86
CA PRO A 115 -6.00 14.06 -14.47
C PRO A 115 -5.04 13.14 -13.71
N THR A 116 -3.74 13.19 -14.03
CA THR A 116 -2.72 12.39 -13.34
C THR A 116 -2.55 12.74 -11.86
N ARG A 117 -3.01 13.91 -11.41
CA ARG A 117 -3.03 14.29 -9.98
C ARG A 117 -4.25 13.75 -9.24
N LEU A 118 -5.22 13.17 -9.95
CA LEU A 118 -6.44 12.59 -9.39
C LEU A 118 -6.35 11.07 -9.26
N VAL A 119 -5.42 10.43 -9.97
CA VAL A 119 -5.11 9.00 -9.85
C VAL A 119 -3.93 8.84 -8.92
N ASN A 120 -4.16 8.18 -7.78
CA ASN A 120 -3.17 7.93 -6.75
C ASN A 120 -2.91 6.43 -6.63
N PHE A 121 -1.74 6.08 -6.11
CA PHE A 121 -1.40 4.69 -5.80
C PHE A 121 -1.01 4.58 -4.34
N LEU A 122 -1.55 3.58 -3.64
CA LEU A 122 -1.06 3.24 -2.31
C LEU A 122 0.33 2.59 -2.45
N VAL A 123 1.33 3.22 -1.83
CA VAL A 123 2.74 2.80 -1.87
C VAL A 123 3.29 2.66 -0.46
N GLY A 124 4.27 1.78 -0.30
CA GLY A 124 5.09 1.70 0.90
C GLY A 124 6.16 2.78 0.89
N LEU A 125 6.61 3.16 2.09
CA LEU A 125 7.74 4.07 2.26
C LEU A 125 8.92 3.32 2.87
N ARG A 126 10.07 3.38 2.20
CA ARG A 126 11.35 2.94 2.74
C ARG A 126 12.20 4.17 3.03
N GLY A 127 12.64 4.32 4.29
CA GLY A 127 13.30 5.54 4.73
C GLY A 127 12.42 6.78 4.58
N LYS A 128 13.03 7.94 4.32
CA LYS A 128 12.31 9.23 4.29
C LYS A 128 11.58 9.53 2.96
N ASN A 129 12.14 9.11 1.82
CA ASN A 129 11.67 9.55 0.49
C ASN A 129 11.63 8.42 -0.58
N GLU A 130 11.85 7.15 -0.23
CA GLU A 130 11.82 6.07 -1.23
C GLU A 130 10.43 5.42 -1.23
N THR A 131 9.72 5.57 -2.34
CA THR A 131 8.44 4.88 -2.54
C THR A 131 8.69 3.47 -3.05
N MET A 132 7.97 2.51 -2.50
CA MET A 132 8.06 1.11 -2.88
C MET A 132 6.67 0.57 -3.21
N ALA A 133 6.57 -0.20 -4.29
CA ALA A 133 5.35 -0.95 -4.55
C ALA A 133 5.16 -2.04 -3.49
N ILE A 134 3.92 -2.16 -3.01
CA ILE A 134 3.49 -3.13 -2.01
C ILE A 134 3.61 -4.54 -2.60
N GLY A 135 4.19 -5.47 -1.84
CA GLY A 135 4.36 -6.85 -2.25
C GLY A 135 5.65 -7.47 -1.70
N GLY A 136 5.94 -8.70 -2.10
CA GLY A 136 7.06 -9.46 -1.55
C GLY A 136 7.39 -10.76 -2.30
N PRO A 137 8.32 -11.55 -1.76
CA PRO A 137 8.79 -12.79 -2.37
C PRO A 137 7.72 -13.88 -2.31
N TRP A 138 7.75 -14.77 -3.30
CA TRP A 138 6.94 -15.97 -3.37
C TRP A 138 7.36 -17.00 -2.31
N SER A 139 6.40 -17.74 -1.77
CA SER A 139 6.61 -18.87 -0.87
C SER A 139 5.96 -20.13 -1.45
N PRO A 140 6.74 -21.20 -1.68
CA PRO A 140 6.19 -22.46 -2.16
C PRO A 140 5.13 -23.07 -1.23
N SER A 141 5.33 -22.99 0.09
CA SER A 141 4.42 -23.57 1.08
C SER A 141 3.11 -22.81 1.23
N LEU A 142 3.12 -21.47 1.12
CA LEU A 142 1.92 -20.65 1.33
C LEU A 142 1.19 -20.28 0.04
N ASP A 143 1.92 -20.10 -1.07
CA ASP A 143 1.36 -19.56 -2.31
C ASP A 143 1.19 -20.64 -3.41
N GLY A 144 1.92 -21.76 -3.32
CA GLY A 144 1.92 -22.87 -4.30
C GLY A 144 3.29 -23.06 -4.97
N GLN A 145 3.52 -24.19 -5.65
CA GLN A 145 4.87 -24.67 -6.01
C GLN A 145 5.49 -24.11 -7.30
N ASP A 146 4.70 -23.73 -8.31
CA ASP A 146 5.23 -23.44 -9.66
C ASP A 146 4.69 -22.09 -10.21
N PRO A 147 5.29 -20.96 -9.80
CA PRO A 147 4.86 -19.62 -10.22
C PRO A 147 5.10 -19.31 -11.71
N GLU A 148 5.88 -20.14 -12.42
CA GLU A 148 6.14 -19.99 -13.84
C GLU A 148 5.00 -20.59 -14.68
N LYS A 149 4.51 -21.77 -14.29
CA LYS A 149 3.41 -22.45 -15.00
C LYS A 149 2.03 -22.03 -14.53
N ASP A 150 1.88 -21.75 -13.23
CA ASP A 150 0.61 -21.37 -12.63
C ASP A 150 0.63 -19.89 -12.21
N PRO A 151 0.05 -18.99 -13.03
CA PRO A 151 0.02 -17.56 -12.70
C PRO A 151 -0.79 -17.25 -11.43
N SER A 152 -1.69 -18.15 -11.00
CA SER A 152 -2.47 -17.97 -9.77
C SER A 152 -1.62 -18.01 -8.51
N VAL A 153 -0.45 -18.66 -8.56
CA VAL A 153 0.52 -18.70 -7.45
C VAL A 153 0.99 -17.29 -7.13
N LEU A 154 1.35 -16.49 -8.13
CA LEU A 154 1.79 -15.11 -7.91
C LEU A 154 0.66 -14.18 -7.47
N VAL A 155 -0.59 -14.47 -7.85
CA VAL A 155 -1.75 -13.79 -7.29
C VAL A 155 -1.90 -14.09 -5.80
N LYS A 156 -1.74 -15.34 -5.37
CA LYS A 156 -1.74 -15.71 -3.94
C LYS A 156 -0.59 -15.04 -3.18
N THR A 157 0.61 -15.00 -3.76
CA THR A 157 1.75 -14.23 -3.22
C THR A 157 1.39 -12.76 -3.03
N ALA A 158 0.77 -12.14 -4.03
CA ALA A 158 0.34 -10.74 -3.99
C ALA A 158 -0.70 -10.50 -2.88
N ILE A 159 -1.71 -11.37 -2.76
CA ILE A 159 -2.73 -11.31 -1.69
C ILE A 159 -2.06 -11.42 -0.31
N ARG A 160 -1.21 -12.43 -0.10
CA ARG A 160 -0.54 -12.66 1.19
C ARG A 160 0.34 -11.48 1.59
N THR A 161 1.20 -11.03 0.68
CA THR A 161 2.17 -9.97 0.98
C THR A 161 1.51 -8.60 1.12
N CYS A 162 0.47 -8.30 0.31
CA CYS A 162 -0.33 -7.09 0.47
C CYS A 162 -1.04 -7.07 1.82
N ARG A 163 -1.69 -8.17 2.19
CA ARG A 163 -2.36 -8.30 3.49
C ARG A 163 -1.37 -8.17 4.64
N ALA A 164 -0.19 -8.78 4.55
CA ALA A 164 0.84 -8.66 5.59
C ALA A 164 1.38 -7.24 5.76
N LEU A 165 1.52 -6.48 4.66
CA LEU A 165 2.07 -5.12 4.69
C LEU A 165 1.05 -4.04 5.05
N THR A 166 -0.21 -4.21 4.65
CA THR A 166 -1.22 -3.15 4.68
C THR A 166 -2.47 -3.50 5.46
N GLY A 167 -2.70 -4.79 5.76
CA GLY A 167 -3.95 -5.29 6.31
C GLY A 167 -5.09 -5.41 5.29
N VAL A 168 -4.91 -4.93 4.05
CA VAL A 168 -5.91 -5.03 2.99
C VAL A 168 -5.97 -6.45 2.44
N ASP A 169 -7.14 -7.05 2.47
CA ASP A 169 -7.37 -8.38 1.90
C ASP A 169 -7.85 -8.27 0.45
N LEU A 170 -7.03 -8.75 -0.49
CA LEU A 170 -7.33 -8.76 -1.92
C LEU A 170 -7.93 -10.09 -2.41
N SER A 171 -8.27 -11.03 -1.52
CA SER A 171 -8.80 -12.35 -1.90
C SER A 171 -10.15 -12.29 -2.65
N TYR A 172 -10.90 -11.21 -2.50
CA TYR A 172 -12.17 -10.98 -3.21
C TYR A 172 -12.00 -10.33 -4.59
N CYS A 173 -10.79 -9.89 -4.95
CA CYS A 173 -10.51 -9.37 -6.30
C CYS A 173 -10.76 -10.47 -7.34
N THR A 174 -11.59 -10.17 -8.34
CA THR A 174 -11.99 -11.13 -9.37
C THR A 174 -11.11 -11.07 -10.60
N GLN A 175 -10.42 -9.94 -10.81
CA GLN A 175 -9.61 -9.67 -11.98
C GLN A 175 -8.22 -9.19 -11.57
N TRP A 176 -7.21 -9.89 -12.07
CA TRP A 176 -5.81 -9.61 -11.80
C TRP A 176 -5.08 -9.38 -13.11
N TYR A 177 -4.77 -8.13 -13.40
CA TYR A 177 -4.06 -7.78 -14.62
C TYR A 177 -2.56 -7.83 -14.35
N ARG A 178 -1.86 -8.76 -15.02
CA ARG A 178 -0.39 -8.74 -15.05
C ARG A 178 0.02 -7.49 -15.82
N PHE A 179 0.51 -6.47 -15.11
CA PHE A 179 0.73 -5.14 -15.68
C PHE A 179 2.14 -4.98 -16.23
N LEU A 180 3.13 -5.44 -15.46
CA LEU A 180 4.54 -5.32 -15.79
C LEU A 180 5.32 -6.51 -15.22
N GLU A 181 6.32 -6.97 -15.96
CA GLU A 181 7.35 -7.88 -15.46
C GLU A 181 8.70 -7.20 -15.50
N ILE A 182 9.50 -7.36 -14.45
CA ILE A 182 10.82 -6.76 -14.33
C ILE A 182 11.80 -7.88 -13.99
N TYR A 183 12.89 -7.96 -14.74
CA TYR A 183 13.91 -8.99 -14.57
C TYR A 183 15.20 -8.38 -14.05
N TYR A 184 15.69 -8.91 -12.92
CA TYR A 184 16.93 -8.51 -12.28
C TYR A 184 17.94 -9.66 -12.30
N ARG A 185 19.21 -9.36 -12.59
CA ARG A 185 20.33 -10.29 -12.40
C ARG A 185 20.81 -10.19 -10.97
N ARG A 186 20.54 -11.21 -10.17
CA ARG A 186 21.03 -11.33 -8.80
C ARG A 186 22.35 -12.09 -8.81
N ALA A 187 23.38 -11.49 -8.21
CA ALA A 187 24.64 -12.17 -7.93
C ALA A 187 24.41 -13.27 -6.87
N GLU A 188 25.38 -14.18 -6.76
CA GLU A 188 25.40 -15.14 -5.66
C GLU A 188 25.44 -14.40 -4.32
N THR A 189 24.58 -14.81 -3.39
CA THR A 189 24.47 -14.19 -2.07
C THR A 189 24.20 -15.24 -1.01
N THR A 190 24.52 -14.92 0.25
CA THR A 190 24.14 -15.75 1.40
C THR A 190 22.93 -15.12 2.07
N HIS A 191 21.77 -15.78 1.99
CA HIS A 191 20.52 -15.31 2.59
C HIS A 191 20.08 -16.26 3.71
N LYS A 192 19.89 -15.73 4.93
CA LYS A 192 19.51 -16.52 6.13
C LYS A 192 20.40 -17.77 6.34
N GLY A 193 21.70 -17.65 6.06
CA GLY A 193 22.69 -18.74 6.18
C GLY A 193 22.70 -19.77 5.05
N ARG A 194 21.83 -19.63 4.04
CA ARG A 194 21.80 -20.48 2.84
C ARG A 194 22.48 -19.77 1.67
N LEU A 195 23.32 -20.51 0.94
CA LEU A 195 23.88 -20.03 -0.32
C LEU A 195 22.77 -19.97 -1.38
N VAL A 196 22.59 -18.79 -1.96
CA VAL A 196 21.66 -18.54 -3.06
C VAL A 196 22.51 -18.27 -4.31
N PRO A 197 22.49 -19.16 -5.32
CA PRO A 197 23.30 -19.01 -6.51
C PRO A 197 22.86 -17.78 -7.32
N ALA A 198 23.76 -17.31 -8.19
CA ALA A 198 23.43 -16.28 -9.15
C ALA A 198 22.24 -16.71 -10.03
N ARG A 199 21.25 -15.83 -10.17
CA ARG A 199 19.97 -16.15 -10.82
C ARG A 199 19.27 -14.91 -11.33
N VAL A 200 18.20 -15.13 -12.08
CA VAL A 200 17.27 -14.06 -12.48
C VAL A 200 16.13 -14.01 -11.46
N GLU A 201 15.92 -12.85 -10.86
CA GLU A 201 14.69 -12.55 -10.14
C GLU A 201 13.66 -12.00 -11.12
N THR A 202 12.44 -12.53 -11.06
CA THR A 202 11.28 -12.04 -11.81
C THR A 202 10.31 -11.34 -10.87
N VAL A 203 10.18 -10.03 -11.01
CA VAL A 203 9.20 -9.23 -10.28
C VAL A 203 7.99 -8.97 -11.16
N VAL A 204 6.82 -9.36 -10.68
CA VAL A 204 5.55 -9.21 -11.41
C VAL A 204 4.69 -8.18 -10.69
N LEU A 205 4.33 -7.11 -11.37
CA LEU A 205 3.40 -6.11 -10.89
C LEU A 205 2.00 -6.43 -11.41
N PHE A 206 1.06 -6.57 -10.49
CA PHE A 206 -0.35 -6.74 -10.79
C PHE A 206 -1.12 -5.44 -10.57
N LEU A 207 -2.10 -5.19 -11.42
CA LEU A 207 -3.17 -4.23 -11.19
C LEU A 207 -4.44 -5.04 -10.87
N PRO A 208 -4.83 -5.16 -9.59
CA PRO A 208 -6.06 -5.84 -9.21
C PRO A 208 -7.29 -4.92 -9.37
N ASP A 209 -8.47 -5.52 -9.56
CA ASP A 209 -9.77 -4.85 -9.49
C ASP A 209 -10.17 -4.59 -8.02
N VAL A 210 -9.48 -3.63 -7.38
CA VAL A 210 -9.69 -3.31 -5.94
C VAL A 210 -11.11 -2.91 -5.59
N TRP A 211 -11.91 -2.50 -6.58
CA TRP A 211 -13.30 -2.12 -6.42
C TRP A 211 -14.19 -3.29 -5.97
N SER A 212 -13.83 -4.51 -6.39
CA SER A 212 -14.48 -5.75 -5.97
C SER A 212 -14.28 -6.06 -4.48
N CYS A 213 -13.34 -5.38 -3.82
CA CYS A 213 -13.07 -5.49 -2.39
C CYS A 213 -13.63 -4.31 -1.57
N VAL A 214 -14.35 -3.37 -2.18
CA VAL A 214 -14.91 -2.22 -1.44
C VAL A 214 -16.02 -2.73 -0.51
N PRO A 215 -15.90 -2.52 0.82
CA PRO A 215 -16.88 -3.03 1.76
C PRO A 215 -18.24 -2.38 1.54
N ALA A 216 -19.32 -3.11 1.83
CA ALA A 216 -20.65 -2.54 1.84
C ALA A 216 -20.73 -1.43 2.90
N ARG A 217 -21.62 -0.45 2.71
CA ARG A 217 -21.78 0.68 3.65
C ARG A 217 -21.99 0.22 5.10
N LEU A 218 -22.75 -0.85 5.31
CA LEU A 218 -22.99 -1.41 6.64
C LEU A 218 -21.72 -2.00 7.27
N GLU A 219 -20.88 -2.67 6.48
CA GLU A 219 -19.60 -3.23 6.94
C GLU A 219 -18.62 -2.10 7.31
N TRP A 220 -18.60 -1.05 6.49
CA TRP A 220 -17.82 0.16 6.74
C TRP A 220 -18.24 0.86 8.03
N ASP A 221 -19.54 1.09 8.22
CA ASP A 221 -20.08 1.71 9.43
C ASP A 221 -19.76 0.86 10.69
N GLY A 222 -19.83 -0.47 10.56
CA GLY A 222 -19.45 -1.40 11.62
C GLY A 222 -17.96 -1.32 11.96
N LEU A 223 -17.08 -1.24 10.96
CA LEU A 223 -15.64 -1.07 11.14
C LEU A 223 -15.33 0.25 11.86
N HIS A 224 -15.94 1.35 11.42
CA HIS A 224 -15.82 2.67 12.07
C HIS A 224 -16.26 2.62 13.54
N HIS A 225 -17.41 2.00 13.82
CA HIS A 225 -17.90 1.84 15.18
C HIS A 225 -16.92 1.05 16.06
N ASN A 226 -16.33 -0.03 15.53
CA ASN A 226 -15.37 -0.84 16.26
C ASN A 226 -14.07 -0.07 16.58
N TYR A 227 -13.53 0.66 15.61
CA TYR A 227 -12.36 1.53 15.85
C TYR A 227 -12.66 2.61 16.90
N LYS A 228 -13.83 3.25 16.82
CA LYS A 228 -14.26 4.25 17.80
C LYS A 228 -14.34 3.65 19.22
N LYS A 229 -14.95 2.48 19.37
CA LYS A 229 -15.06 1.79 20.66
C LYS A 229 -13.70 1.37 21.21
N GLN A 230 -12.76 0.96 20.35
CA GLN A 230 -11.40 0.62 20.75
C GLN A 230 -10.64 1.85 21.26
N LEU A 231 -10.78 2.99 20.56
CA LEU A 231 -10.21 4.27 20.99
C LEU A 231 -10.77 4.71 22.36
N GLU A 232 -12.10 4.67 22.53
CA GLU A 232 -12.75 5.01 23.80
C GLU A 232 -12.24 4.15 24.98
N ARG A 233 -12.03 2.84 24.75
CA ARG A 233 -11.46 1.94 25.76
C ARG A 233 -10.03 2.31 26.12
N ARG A 234 -9.19 2.65 25.13
CA ARG A 234 -7.80 3.05 25.36
C ARG A 234 -7.70 4.37 26.12
N LEU A 235 -8.48 5.38 25.72
CA LEU A 235 -8.54 6.68 26.40
C LEU A 235 -9.00 6.52 27.86
N LYS A 236 -10.01 5.66 28.11
CA LYS A 236 -10.46 5.39 29.47
C LYS A 236 -9.39 4.67 30.29
N ALA A 237 -8.70 3.68 29.73
CA ALA A 237 -7.62 2.98 30.42
C ALA A 237 -6.47 3.92 30.78
N GLU A 238 -6.10 4.86 29.91
CA GLU A 238 -5.10 5.89 30.22
C GLU A 238 -5.57 6.84 31.31
N GLN A 239 -6.84 7.24 31.32
CA GLN A 239 -7.43 8.04 32.39
C GLN A 239 -7.44 7.30 33.73
N ASP A 240 -7.78 6.01 33.73
CA ASP A 240 -7.79 5.18 34.94
C ASP A 240 -6.36 4.97 35.49
N ILE A 241 -5.36 4.84 34.61
CA ILE A 241 -3.93 4.79 34.97
C ILE A 241 -3.46 6.15 35.51
N ALA A 242 -3.82 7.26 34.86
CA ALA A 242 -3.46 8.61 35.30
C ALA A 242 -4.14 9.02 36.61
N ALA A 243 -5.33 8.47 36.89
CA ALA A 243 -6.07 8.66 38.15
C ALA A 243 -5.54 7.77 39.30
N GLY A 244 -4.53 6.92 39.06
CA GLY A 244 -3.91 6.11 40.11
C GLY A 244 -4.79 4.98 40.63
N VAL A 245 -5.75 4.48 39.85
CA VAL A 245 -6.58 3.34 40.25
C VAL A 245 -5.79 2.04 40.06
N THR A 246 -4.99 1.68 41.06
CA THR A 246 -4.36 0.36 41.14
C THR A 246 -5.44 -0.68 41.47
N THR A 247 -5.90 -1.43 40.47
CA THR A 247 -6.57 -2.71 40.70
C THR A 247 -5.54 -3.74 41.15
N GLU A 248 -5.19 -3.70 42.44
CA GLU A 248 -4.54 -4.82 43.12
C GLU A 248 -5.59 -5.92 43.36
N GLU A 249 -5.57 -6.99 42.56
CA GLU A 249 -5.64 -8.39 42.99
C GLU A 249 -5.86 -9.33 41.79
N LYS A 250 -4.77 -9.87 41.24
CA LYS A 250 -4.50 -11.33 41.29
C LYS A 250 -3.10 -11.67 40.78
N ALA A 251 -2.31 -12.15 41.73
CA ALA A 251 -1.21 -13.11 41.61
C ALA A 251 0.03 -12.74 40.77
N GLN A 252 1.03 -12.26 41.51
CA GLN A 252 2.47 -12.53 41.38
C GLN A 252 2.82 -13.82 40.61
N THR A 253 3.83 -13.77 39.74
CA THR A 253 5.19 -14.30 40.03
C THR A 253 6.20 -13.94 38.93
N SER A 254 7.37 -13.46 39.40
CA SER A 254 8.72 -13.49 38.81
C SER A 254 8.95 -12.85 37.43
N SER A 255 9.94 -12.00 37.18
CA SER A 255 11.12 -11.60 37.94
C SER A 255 11.88 -10.53 37.13
N SER A 256 12.21 -9.42 37.79
CA SER A 256 13.46 -8.65 37.68
C SER A 256 14.28 -8.71 36.39
N LYS A 257 14.48 -7.56 35.73
CA LYS A 257 15.79 -6.85 35.73
C LYS A 257 15.70 -5.45 35.13
N LYS A 258 16.15 -4.48 35.94
CA LYS A 258 16.54 -3.11 35.56
C LYS A 258 17.56 -3.13 34.42
N ASN A 259 17.54 -2.10 33.57
CA ASN A 259 18.70 -1.22 33.40
C ASN A 259 18.30 0.13 32.79
N ASN A 260 18.86 1.16 33.42
CA ASN A 260 18.76 2.58 33.11
C ASN A 260 19.81 2.94 32.03
N HIS A 261 19.49 3.80 31.05
CA HIS A 261 20.44 4.83 30.64
C HIS A 261 19.78 6.04 29.98
N LYS A 262 20.36 7.20 30.31
CA LYS A 262 19.94 8.59 30.07
C LYS A 262 20.29 9.10 28.65
N LEU A 263 19.37 9.92 28.13
CA LEU A 263 19.48 11.28 27.54
C LEU A 263 20.70 11.68 26.68
N GLU A 264 20.41 12.23 25.50
CA GLU A 264 20.84 13.54 24.90
C GLU A 264 20.28 13.58 23.46
N GLY A 265 19.69 14.63 22.86
CA GLY A 265 19.80 16.07 23.00
C GLY A 265 20.23 16.65 21.64
N GLY A 266 19.36 17.37 20.92
CA GLY A 266 19.73 18.03 19.66
C GLY A 266 18.56 18.61 18.86
N GLU A 267 18.32 19.92 19.02
CA GLU A 267 17.41 20.74 18.20
C GLU A 267 18.02 21.09 16.83
N SER A 268 17.20 21.17 15.77
CA SER A 268 16.97 22.42 14.98
C SER A 268 16.18 22.18 13.69
N THR A 269 14.99 22.79 13.65
CA THR A 269 14.34 23.57 12.57
C THR A 269 14.42 23.13 11.10
N GLY A 270 13.24 22.88 10.49
CA GLY A 270 13.00 23.06 9.05
C GLY A 270 11.86 22.21 8.47
N GLU A 271 10.75 22.88 8.11
CA GLU A 271 9.57 22.43 7.34
C GLU A 271 8.55 21.49 8.03
N ILE A 272 7.43 22.10 8.42
CA ILE A 272 6.23 21.45 8.98
C ILE A 272 5.55 20.61 7.88
N LYS A 273 5.95 19.34 7.75
CA LYS A 273 5.02 18.30 7.33
C LYS A 273 4.14 18.01 8.54
N LYS A 274 2.82 18.12 8.41
CA LYS A 274 1.89 17.78 9.49
C LYS A 274 2.19 16.35 9.92
N ASP A 275 2.73 16.21 11.13
CA ASP A 275 2.92 14.92 11.76
C ASP A 275 1.55 14.21 11.86
N PRO A 276 1.51 12.88 11.72
CA PRO A 276 0.29 12.13 11.98
C PRO A 276 -0.19 12.46 13.38
N THR A 277 -1.41 12.99 13.49
CA THR A 277 -2.06 13.33 14.75
C THR A 277 -1.92 12.14 15.72
N HIS A 278 -1.28 12.39 16.85
CA HIS A 278 -1.14 11.39 17.92
C HIS A 278 -2.54 10.98 18.37
N TYR A 279 -2.77 9.70 18.66
CA TYR A 279 -4.13 9.17 18.90
C TYR A 279 -4.87 9.88 20.05
N SER A 280 -4.15 10.48 20.99
CA SER A 280 -4.71 11.29 22.08
C SER A 280 -5.38 12.59 21.62
N GLU A 281 -5.14 13.03 20.38
CA GLU A 281 -5.70 14.24 19.78
C GLU A 281 -6.91 13.94 18.87
N LEU A 282 -7.27 12.66 18.71
CA LEU A 282 -8.44 12.24 17.94
C LEU A 282 -9.71 12.41 18.80
N ASP A 283 -10.61 13.33 18.43
CA ASP A 283 -11.93 13.42 19.05
C ASP A 283 -12.90 12.38 18.45
N PRO A 284 -13.42 11.43 19.25
CA PRO A 284 -14.36 10.41 18.78
C PRO A 284 -15.67 10.98 18.20
N LYS A 285 -16.01 12.25 18.46
CA LYS A 285 -17.22 12.90 17.93
C LYS A 285 -17.05 13.41 16.49
N ILE A 286 -15.82 13.62 16.03
CA ILE A 286 -15.52 14.15 14.69
C ILE A 286 -14.96 13.09 13.74
N MET A 287 -14.64 11.88 14.24
CA MET A 287 -14.30 10.74 13.39
C MET A 287 -15.50 10.38 12.52
N LYS A 288 -15.42 10.71 11.22
CA LYS A 288 -16.33 10.23 10.18
C LYS A 288 -15.80 8.94 9.61
#